data_AF-A0ABD3GNJ0-F1
#
_entry.id   AF-A0ABD3GNJ0-F1
#
_cell.length_a   1.000
_cell.length_b   1.000
_cell.length_c   1.000
_cell.angle_alpha   90.00
_cell.angle_beta   90.00
_cell.angle_gamma   90.00
#
_symmetry.space_group_name_H-M   'P 1'
#
loop_
_entity.id
_entity.type
_entity.pdbx_description
1 polymer ?
#
loop_
_entity_poly.entity_id
_entity_poly.type
_entity_poly.pdbx_seq_one_letter_code
_entity_poly.pdbx_strand_id
1 'polypeptide(L)'
;MARLEVQLVLLVAAIAVAFITPALAARTGVIRQPIEKHRNVHPFFRGRGWTGVLCVAEVSDYLEKHEGRHDCAYDHPNGFRAVGVGYNLDDDVETRKSELSATFADYEKVYKGDKCLNNLQISGLLLLDSKRALDRASESVKPLNDFCCSVQAVFADIQHASGAAKDFPERDLRKVIEKAALQEYKGAARELEKTQFCSTSENKNRCDDHYDRFEQGC
;
A
#
# COMPACT_ATOMS: atom_id res chain seq x y z
N MET A 1 -20.02 16.20 4.62
CA MET A 1 -19.42 14.87 4.38
C MET A 1 -20.02 14.21 3.12
N ALA A 2 -20.00 14.89 1.96
CA ALA A 2 -20.59 14.37 0.72
C ALA A 2 -19.70 14.59 -0.51
N ARG A 3 -18.51 15.19 -0.34
CA ARG A 3 -17.57 15.50 -1.43
C ARG A 3 -16.45 14.47 -1.60
N LEU A 4 -16.21 13.60 -0.61
CA LEU A 4 -15.19 12.56 -0.70
C LEU A 4 -15.65 11.37 -1.55
N GLU A 5 -16.94 11.00 -1.50
CA GLU A 5 -17.45 9.80 -2.19
C GLU A 5 -17.42 9.92 -3.71
N VAL A 6 -17.58 11.13 -4.26
CA VAL A 6 -17.63 11.33 -5.73
C VAL A 6 -16.24 11.18 -6.37
N GLN A 7 -15.16 11.50 -5.66
CA GLN A 7 -13.80 11.38 -6.20
C GLN A 7 -13.28 9.93 -6.21
N LEU A 8 -13.73 9.10 -5.25
CA LEU A 8 -13.33 7.69 -5.18
C LEU A 8 -13.96 6.86 -6.31
N VAL A 9 -15.24 7.12 -6.64
CA VAL A 9 -15.97 6.44 -7.72
C VAL A 9 -15.38 6.79 -9.10
N LEU A 10 -14.92 8.02 -9.31
CA LEU A 10 -14.30 8.44 -10.57
C LEU A 10 -12.92 7.79 -10.80
N LEU A 11 -12.16 7.50 -9.73
CA LEU A 11 -10.85 6.86 -9.85
C LEU A 11 -10.97 5.39 -10.28
N VAL A 12 -11.96 4.67 -9.75
CA VAL A 12 -12.22 3.27 -10.12
C VAL A 12 -12.73 3.15 -11.56
N ALA A 13 -13.56 4.10 -12.02
CA ALA A 13 -14.07 4.11 -13.39
C ALA A 13 -13.00 4.39 -14.45
N ALA A 14 -11.96 5.17 -14.14
CA ALA A 14 -10.90 5.51 -15.09
C ALA A 14 -9.96 4.33 -15.42
N ILE A 15 -9.81 3.36 -14.51
CA ILE A 15 -8.92 2.20 -14.71
C ILE A 15 -9.57 1.14 -15.63
N ALA A 16 -10.90 1.10 -15.71
CA ALA A 16 -11.63 0.13 -16.53
C ALA A 16 -11.60 0.42 -18.05
N VAL A 17 -11.22 1.63 -18.47
CA VAL A 17 -11.26 2.04 -19.90
C VAL A 17 -9.92 1.81 -20.63
N ALA A 18 -8.83 1.53 -19.92
CA ALA A 18 -7.50 1.37 -20.52
C ALA A 18 -7.22 -0.03 -21.13
N PHE A 19 -8.15 -0.99 -21.02
CA PHE A 19 -7.96 -2.38 -21.48
C PHE A 19 -8.87 -2.79 -22.65
N ILE A 20 -9.25 -1.85 -23.52
CA ILE A 20 -9.85 -2.20 -24.82
C ILE A 20 -8.76 -2.13 -25.89
N THR A 21 -8.15 -3.28 -26.17
CA THR A 21 -7.27 -3.49 -27.33
C THR A 21 -8.02 -3.30 -28.64
N PRO A 22 -7.46 -2.61 -29.65
CA PRO A 22 -7.73 -2.93 -31.03
C PRO A 22 -6.69 -3.95 -31.52
N ALA A 23 -7.18 -5.14 -31.87
CA ALA A 23 -6.46 -6.07 -32.72
C ALA A 23 -6.41 -5.56 -34.17
N LEU A 24 -5.41 -6.04 -34.91
CA LEU A 24 -5.11 -5.88 -36.35
C LEU A 24 -4.23 -4.68 -36.77
N ALA A 25 -2.95 -4.97 -37.04
CA ALA A 25 -2.41 -4.95 -38.40
C ALA A 25 -1.05 -5.67 -38.45
N ALA A 26 -0.95 -6.66 -39.34
CA ALA A 26 0.25 -7.42 -39.61
C ALA A 26 1.02 -6.85 -40.82
N ARG A 27 2.31 -7.19 -40.86
CA ARG A 27 3.29 -7.13 -41.97
C ARG A 27 3.95 -5.77 -42.26
N THR A 28 5.21 -5.66 -41.86
CA THR A 28 6.38 -5.81 -42.74
C THR A 28 7.65 -5.77 -41.89
N GLY A 29 8.66 -6.53 -42.29
CA GLY A 29 9.82 -6.82 -41.46
C GLY A 29 10.92 -5.76 -41.49
N VAL A 30 12.03 -6.20 -40.88
CA VAL A 30 13.41 -5.75 -41.03
C VAL A 30 13.94 -4.91 -39.84
N ILE A 31 15.08 -5.41 -39.35
CA ILE A 31 16.10 -4.84 -38.44
C ILE A 31 15.91 -5.04 -36.92
N ARG A 32 16.61 -6.07 -36.41
CA ARG A 32 17.08 -6.15 -35.02
C ARG A 32 18.16 -5.08 -34.80
N GLN A 33 17.95 -4.19 -33.85
CA GLN A 33 19.01 -3.42 -33.21
C GLN A 33 19.06 -3.73 -31.71
N PRO A 34 20.25 -3.65 -31.09
CA PRO A 34 20.46 -4.10 -29.71
C PRO A 34 19.82 -3.10 -28.73
N ILE A 35 19.12 -3.62 -27.73
CA ILE A 35 18.52 -2.82 -26.66
C ILE A 35 19.66 -2.30 -25.79
N GLU A 36 20.05 -1.05 -26.04
CA GLU A 36 20.88 -0.27 -25.14
C GLU A 36 20.08 0.13 -23.89
N LYS A 37 20.84 0.09 -22.80
CA LYS A 37 20.50 0.36 -21.41
C LYS A 37 20.21 1.85 -21.22
N HIS A 38 18.97 2.29 -21.36
CA HIS A 38 18.52 3.62 -20.96
C HIS A 38 17.91 3.53 -19.55
N ARG A 39 18.67 3.79 -18.48
CA ARG A 39 19.12 5.09 -17.95
C ARG A 39 17.94 5.89 -17.38
N ASN A 40 17.90 5.87 -16.05
CA ASN A 40 17.14 6.71 -15.12
C ASN A 40 16.58 7.99 -15.73
N VAL A 41 15.26 8.06 -15.79
CA VAL A 41 14.52 9.32 -15.96
C VAL A 41 13.71 9.52 -14.70
N HIS A 42 14.32 10.14 -13.68
CA HIS A 42 13.55 10.74 -12.58
C HIS A 42 13.02 12.08 -13.07
N PRO A 43 11.69 12.31 -13.10
CA PRO A 43 11.16 13.63 -13.35
C PRO A 43 11.38 14.50 -12.11
N PHE A 44 12.20 15.53 -12.27
CA PHE A 44 12.39 16.60 -11.30
C PHE A 44 11.16 17.53 -11.33
N PHE A 45 10.06 17.12 -10.70
CA PHE A 45 8.91 18.00 -10.46
C PHE A 45 8.72 18.20 -8.95
N ARG A 46 9.33 19.28 -8.43
CA ARG A 46 9.01 19.85 -7.12
C ARG A 46 7.73 20.69 -7.24
N GLY A 47 6.58 20.04 -7.12
CA GLY A 47 5.30 20.68 -6.82
C GLY A 47 4.76 20.11 -5.51
N ARG A 48 4.63 20.93 -4.47
CA ARG A 48 4.00 20.53 -3.21
C ARG A 48 2.51 20.32 -3.44
N GLY A 49 2.04 19.12 -3.12
CA GLY A 49 0.63 18.72 -3.16
C GLY A 49 0.41 17.72 -4.28
N TRP A 50 -0.13 16.53 -3.94
CA TRP A 50 -0.42 15.37 -4.79
C TRP A 50 0.63 14.24 -4.86
N THR A 51 1.56 14.10 -3.90
CA THR A 51 2.56 13.02 -3.93
C THR A 51 2.09 11.66 -3.37
N GLY A 52 1.08 11.62 -2.48
CA GLY A 52 0.61 10.36 -1.89
C GLY A 52 0.03 9.35 -2.90
N VAL A 53 -0.52 9.82 -4.03
CA VAL A 53 -1.08 8.92 -5.07
C VAL A 53 0.02 8.22 -5.88
N LEU A 54 1.21 8.81 -5.98
CA LEU A 54 2.29 8.26 -6.81
C LEU A 54 2.87 6.96 -6.25
N CYS A 55 2.81 6.77 -4.92
CA CYS A 55 3.41 5.62 -4.26
C CYS A 55 2.43 4.46 -4.01
N VAL A 56 1.15 4.61 -4.37
CA VAL A 56 0.10 3.59 -4.12
C VAL A 56 0.47 2.24 -4.74
N ALA A 57 1.04 2.22 -5.95
CA ALA A 57 1.43 0.97 -6.60
C ALA A 57 2.53 0.24 -5.82
N GLU A 58 3.58 0.95 -5.40
CA GLU A 58 4.68 0.35 -4.63
C GLU A 58 4.23 -0.10 -3.23
N VAL A 59 3.32 0.65 -2.60
CA VAL A 59 2.68 0.23 -1.35
C VAL A 59 1.87 -1.04 -1.58
N SER A 60 1.05 -1.10 -2.63
CA SER A 60 0.20 -2.27 -2.94
C SER A 60 1.03 -3.53 -3.09
N ASP A 61 2.10 -3.47 -3.88
CA ASP A 61 3.02 -4.59 -4.09
C ASP A 61 3.68 -5.03 -2.77
N TYR A 62 3.97 -4.06 -1.89
CA TYR A 62 4.64 -4.34 -0.63
C TYR A 62 3.72 -4.92 0.44
N LEU A 63 2.48 -4.43 0.54
CA LEU A 63 1.45 -5.04 1.38
C LEU A 63 1.14 -6.46 0.91
N GLU A 64 0.98 -6.68 -0.40
CA GLU A 64 0.70 -8.01 -0.96
C GLU A 64 1.83 -9.01 -0.70
N LYS A 65 3.08 -8.54 -0.70
CA LYS A 65 4.24 -9.37 -0.31
C LYS A 65 4.12 -9.90 1.13
N HIS A 66 3.70 -9.07 2.08
CA HIS A 66 3.73 -9.44 3.50
C HIS A 66 2.45 -10.09 4.02
N GLU A 67 1.29 -9.67 3.52
CA GLU A 67 -0.01 -10.21 3.94
C GLU A 67 -0.42 -11.45 3.13
N GLY A 68 0.08 -11.55 1.89
CA GLY A 68 -0.41 -12.49 0.91
C GLY A 68 -1.83 -12.16 0.44
N ARG A 69 -2.36 -13.01 -0.45
CA ARG A 69 -3.67 -12.82 -1.07
C ARG A 69 -4.64 -13.92 -0.66
N HIS A 70 -5.78 -13.53 -0.07
CA HIS A 70 -6.79 -14.44 0.45
C HIS A 70 -8.18 -14.12 -0.10
N ASP A 71 -8.75 -15.03 -0.88
CA ASP A 71 -10.03 -14.76 -1.54
C ASP A 71 -11.21 -14.71 -0.55
N CYS A 72 -11.16 -15.51 0.51
CA CYS A 72 -12.23 -15.63 1.49
C CYS A 72 -11.84 -14.96 2.80
N ALA A 73 -12.83 -14.55 3.60
CA ALA A 73 -12.55 -13.97 4.91
C ALA A 73 -11.92 -14.99 5.87
N TYR A 74 -10.96 -14.53 6.67
CA TYR A 74 -10.18 -15.32 7.61
C TYR A 74 -9.94 -14.54 8.91
N ASP A 75 -9.53 -15.25 9.96
CA ASP A 75 -9.15 -14.62 11.22
C ASP A 75 -7.67 -14.25 11.16
N HIS A 76 -7.38 -12.96 11.21
CA HIS A 76 -6.02 -12.44 11.18
C HIS A 76 -5.31 -12.74 12.51
N PRO A 77 -3.99 -13.01 12.52
CA PRO A 77 -3.23 -13.26 13.76
C PRO A 77 -3.43 -12.19 14.85
N ASN A 78 -3.65 -10.94 14.43
CA ASN A 78 -3.93 -9.81 15.33
C ASN A 78 -5.37 -9.77 15.89
N GLY A 79 -6.19 -10.79 15.64
CA GLY A 79 -7.50 -10.99 16.28
C GLY A 79 -8.69 -10.31 15.59
N PHE A 80 -8.52 -9.76 14.38
CA PHE A 80 -9.61 -9.18 13.58
C PHE A 80 -9.96 -10.05 12.37
N ARG A 81 -11.17 -9.88 11.83
CA ARG A 81 -11.61 -10.50 10.59
C ARG A 81 -11.01 -9.78 9.39
N ALA A 82 -10.34 -10.51 8.51
CA ALA A 82 -9.67 -9.97 7.33
C ALA A 82 -10.10 -10.66 6.04
N VAL A 83 -9.83 -10.03 4.89
CA VAL A 83 -10.00 -10.62 3.54
C VAL A 83 -8.99 -10.00 2.59
N GLY A 84 -8.78 -10.57 1.40
CA GLY A 84 -7.89 -10.02 0.38
C GLY A 84 -6.45 -9.98 0.88
N VAL A 85 -5.86 -8.78 0.86
CA VAL A 85 -4.49 -8.52 1.31
C VAL A 85 -4.56 -7.79 2.65
N GLY A 86 -4.63 -8.54 3.74
CA GLY A 86 -4.68 -7.99 5.12
C GLY A 86 -5.85 -7.04 5.42
N TYR A 87 -6.86 -6.94 4.54
CA TYR A 87 -7.89 -5.90 4.62
C TYR A 87 -8.79 -6.14 5.84
N ASN A 88 -8.59 -5.33 6.88
CA ASN A 88 -9.28 -5.44 8.16
C ASN A 88 -10.77 -5.03 8.02
N LEU A 89 -11.67 -6.01 8.11
CA LEU A 89 -13.12 -5.83 8.00
C LEU A 89 -13.76 -5.26 9.27
N ASP A 90 -13.08 -5.33 10.41
CA ASP A 90 -13.55 -4.79 11.69
C ASP A 90 -13.18 -3.32 11.90
N ASP A 91 -12.23 -2.79 11.14
CA ASP A 91 -11.80 -1.38 11.21
C ASP A 91 -12.77 -0.46 10.46
N ASP A 92 -13.36 0.53 11.13
CA ASP A 92 -14.36 1.45 10.59
C ASP A 92 -15.38 0.76 9.65
N VAL A 93 -16.22 -0.08 10.24
CA VAL A 93 -17.18 -0.96 9.56
C VAL A 93 -18.02 -0.25 8.49
N GLU A 94 -18.42 1.00 8.71
CA GLU A 94 -19.24 1.74 7.74
C GLU A 94 -18.42 2.13 6.50
N THR A 95 -17.16 2.54 6.70
CA THR A 95 -16.22 2.73 5.58
C THR A 95 -15.97 1.41 4.84
N ARG A 96 -15.81 0.29 5.57
CA ARG A 96 -15.61 -1.03 4.95
C ARG A 96 -16.79 -1.45 4.08
N LYS A 97 -18.02 -1.26 4.58
CA LYS A 97 -19.24 -1.52 3.81
C LYS A 97 -19.26 -0.71 2.51
N SER A 98 -18.90 0.57 2.58
CA SER A 98 -18.84 1.45 1.40
C SER A 98 -17.79 0.98 0.38
N GLU A 99 -16.57 0.67 0.83
CA GLU A 99 -15.47 0.23 -0.04
C GLU A 99 -15.73 -1.14 -0.69
N LEU A 100 -16.28 -2.10 0.07
CA LEU A 100 -16.71 -3.39 -0.49
C LEU A 100 -17.85 -3.20 -1.50
N SER A 101 -18.83 -2.34 -1.19
CA SER A 101 -19.89 -2.02 -2.15
C SER A 101 -19.34 -1.38 -3.43
N ALA A 102 -18.33 -0.52 -3.33
CA ALA A 102 -17.67 0.10 -4.49
C ALA A 102 -16.93 -0.92 -5.39
N THR A 103 -16.56 -2.08 -4.83
CA THR A 103 -16.00 -3.22 -5.57
C THR A 103 -17.05 -4.29 -5.91
N PHE A 104 -18.34 -3.96 -5.81
CA PHE A 104 -19.47 -4.87 -6.05
C PHE A 104 -19.46 -6.13 -5.16
N ALA A 105 -18.83 -6.04 -3.99
CA ALA A 105 -18.84 -7.04 -2.95
C ALA A 105 -19.88 -6.68 -1.87
N ASP A 106 -20.41 -7.70 -1.22
CA ASP A 106 -21.39 -7.57 -0.13
C ASP A 106 -20.65 -7.81 1.18
N TYR A 107 -20.53 -6.76 2.00
CA TYR A 107 -19.77 -6.79 3.25
C TYR A 107 -20.24 -7.94 4.16
N GLU A 108 -21.54 -8.08 4.38
CA GLU A 108 -22.08 -9.07 5.33
C GLU A 108 -21.79 -10.50 4.89
N LYS A 109 -21.92 -10.77 3.59
CA LYS A 109 -21.60 -12.09 3.02
C LYS A 109 -20.11 -12.38 3.03
N VAL A 110 -19.27 -11.38 2.77
CA VAL A 110 -17.82 -11.53 2.82
C VAL A 110 -17.37 -11.77 4.25
N TYR A 111 -17.84 -10.94 5.19
CA TYR A 111 -17.51 -11.03 6.62
C TYR A 111 -17.80 -12.42 7.20
N LYS A 112 -19.00 -12.94 6.93
CA LYS A 112 -19.43 -14.28 7.36
C LYS A 112 -18.70 -15.42 6.65
N GLY A 113 -18.03 -15.15 5.53
CA GLY A 113 -17.41 -16.16 4.68
C GLY A 113 -18.39 -16.85 3.72
N ASP A 114 -19.63 -16.38 3.61
CA ASP A 114 -20.64 -16.92 2.68
C ASP A 114 -20.27 -16.66 1.21
N LYS A 115 -19.49 -15.60 0.96
CA LYS A 115 -18.99 -15.25 -0.37
C LYS A 115 -17.53 -14.80 -0.31
N CYS A 116 -16.70 -15.40 -1.16
CA CYS A 116 -15.32 -14.96 -1.36
C CYS A 116 -15.24 -13.87 -2.44
N LEU A 117 -14.22 -13.03 -2.33
CA LEU A 117 -13.86 -12.03 -3.32
C LEU A 117 -13.21 -12.70 -4.54
N ASN A 118 -13.34 -12.07 -5.69
CA ASN A 118 -12.53 -12.42 -6.86
C ASN A 118 -11.31 -11.50 -7.01
N ASN A 119 -10.41 -11.83 -7.93
CA ASN A 119 -9.17 -11.07 -8.14
C ASN A 119 -9.38 -9.57 -8.40
N LEU A 120 -10.39 -9.18 -9.18
CA LEU A 120 -10.67 -7.77 -9.45
C LEU A 120 -11.08 -7.03 -8.18
N GLN A 121 -11.90 -7.67 -7.34
CA GLN A 121 -12.35 -7.08 -6.07
C GLN A 121 -11.20 -6.92 -5.09
N ILE A 122 -10.35 -7.94 -4.96
CA ILE A 122 -9.18 -7.90 -4.09
C ILE A 122 -8.21 -6.80 -4.54
N SER A 123 -7.92 -6.69 -5.84
CA SER A 123 -7.07 -5.61 -6.36
C SER A 123 -7.68 -4.24 -6.16
N GLY A 124 -9.00 -4.09 -6.31
CA GLY A 124 -9.70 -2.84 -6.02
C GLY A 124 -9.58 -2.44 -4.55
N LEU A 125 -9.80 -3.39 -3.62
CA LEU A 125 -9.65 -3.15 -2.20
C LEU A 125 -8.19 -2.85 -1.81
N LEU A 126 -7.22 -3.55 -2.39
CA LEU A 126 -5.79 -3.31 -2.13
C LEU A 126 -5.37 -1.88 -2.51
N LEU A 127 -5.86 -1.35 -3.64
CA LEU A 127 -5.56 0.03 -4.03
C LEU A 127 -6.15 1.04 -3.03
N LEU A 128 -7.38 0.82 -2.59
CA LEU A 128 -8.04 1.66 -1.59
C LEU A 128 -7.30 1.62 -0.25
N ASP A 129 -6.93 0.42 0.20
CA ASP A 129 -6.27 0.23 1.48
C ASP A 129 -4.83 0.73 1.47
N SER A 130 -4.09 0.56 0.38
CA SER A 130 -2.75 1.12 0.20
C SER A 130 -2.76 2.64 0.30
N LYS A 131 -3.74 3.29 -0.32
CA LYS A 131 -3.94 4.73 -0.18
C LYS A 131 -4.27 5.11 1.27
N ARG A 132 -5.15 4.36 1.93
CA ARG A 132 -5.55 4.59 3.32
C ARG A 132 -4.38 4.43 4.29
N ALA A 133 -3.53 3.44 4.07
CA ALA A 133 -2.33 3.18 4.86
C ALA A 133 -1.34 4.34 4.74
N LEU A 134 -1.13 4.88 3.53
CA LEU A 134 -0.35 6.12 3.33
C LEU A 134 -0.96 7.32 4.04
N ASP A 135 -2.27 7.54 3.88
CA ASP A 135 -2.96 8.67 4.51
C ASP A 135 -2.81 8.61 6.04
N ARG A 136 -3.06 7.44 6.65
CA ARG A 136 -2.93 7.21 8.10
C ARG A 136 -1.48 7.35 8.56
N ALA A 137 -0.52 6.75 7.85
CA ALA A 137 0.90 6.91 8.18
C ALA A 137 1.35 8.38 8.16
N SER A 138 0.77 9.19 7.25
CA SER A 138 1.10 10.63 7.14
C SER A 138 0.63 11.47 8.33
N GLU A 139 -0.31 10.95 9.14
CA GLU A 139 -0.78 11.61 10.35
C GLU A 139 0.31 11.66 11.42
N SER A 140 1.11 10.59 11.52
CA SER A 140 2.21 10.44 12.49
C SER A 140 3.60 10.72 11.89
N VAL A 141 3.81 10.43 10.61
CA VAL A 141 5.11 10.61 9.93
C VAL A 141 5.09 11.92 9.14
N LYS A 142 5.73 12.98 9.66
CA LYS A 142 5.75 14.29 9.01
C LYS A 142 7.18 14.76 8.70
N PRO A 143 7.51 15.10 7.44
CA PRO A 143 6.69 15.00 6.22
C PRO A 143 6.84 13.65 5.46
N LEU A 144 5.87 12.73 5.57
CA LEU A 144 5.88 11.45 4.82
C LEU A 144 6.08 11.65 3.31
N ASN A 145 5.44 12.67 2.76
CA ASN A 145 5.45 13.01 1.33
C ASN A 145 6.82 13.44 0.79
N ASP A 146 7.80 13.74 1.66
CA ASP A 146 9.14 14.11 1.25
C ASP A 146 10.05 12.89 1.06
N PHE A 147 9.60 11.69 1.46
CA PHE A 147 10.30 10.44 1.23
C PHE A 147 10.01 9.86 -0.16
N CYS A 148 10.94 9.08 -0.68
CA CYS A 148 10.72 8.24 -1.86
C CYS A 148 9.70 7.13 -1.57
N CYS A 149 9.08 6.58 -2.61
CA CYS A 149 8.02 5.59 -2.47
C CYS A 149 8.45 4.32 -1.72
N SER A 150 9.71 3.90 -1.80
CA SER A 150 10.22 2.77 -1.03
C SER A 150 10.15 3.00 0.48
N VAL A 151 10.53 4.19 0.94
CA VAL A 151 10.46 4.56 2.37
C VAL A 151 9.01 4.83 2.78
N GLN A 152 8.19 5.43 1.93
CA GLN A 152 6.76 5.59 2.20
C GLN A 152 6.06 4.23 2.34
N ALA A 153 6.44 3.24 1.54
CA ALA A 153 5.91 1.89 1.60
C ALA A 153 6.22 1.20 2.93
N VAL A 154 7.40 1.43 3.52
CA VAL A 154 7.71 0.92 4.86
C VAL A 154 6.75 1.49 5.91
N PHE A 155 6.56 2.82 5.95
CA PHE A 155 5.66 3.42 6.93
C PHE A 155 4.19 3.04 6.72
N ALA A 156 3.74 2.95 5.47
CA ALA A 156 2.40 2.47 5.14
C ALA A 156 2.20 1.00 5.56
N ASP A 157 3.20 0.15 5.33
CA ASP A 157 3.15 -1.25 5.71
C ASP A 157 3.12 -1.46 7.23
N ILE A 158 3.91 -0.69 8.00
CA ILE A 158 3.83 -0.72 9.47
C ILE A 158 2.45 -0.24 9.94
N GLN A 159 1.90 0.81 9.33
CA GLN A 159 0.54 1.28 9.64
C GLN A 159 -0.51 0.20 9.35
N HIS A 160 -0.41 -0.49 8.22
CA HIS A 160 -1.34 -1.54 7.82
C HIS A 160 -1.26 -2.74 8.79
N ALA A 161 -0.05 -3.21 9.09
CA ALA A 161 0.21 -4.30 10.03
C ALA A 161 -0.34 -4.02 11.44
N SER A 162 -0.29 -2.75 11.86
CA SER A 162 -0.75 -2.32 13.19
C SER A 162 -2.28 -2.32 13.32
N GLY A 163 -3.02 -2.42 12.21
CA GLY A 163 -4.48 -2.48 12.21
C GLY A 163 -5.15 -1.12 12.13
N ALA A 164 -5.86 -0.70 13.18
CA ALA A 164 -6.65 0.53 13.13
C ALA A 164 -5.76 1.78 13.13
N ALA A 165 -6.30 2.92 12.67
CA ALA A 165 -5.53 4.16 12.54
C ALA A 165 -4.83 4.58 13.84
N LYS A 166 -5.51 4.41 14.98
CA LYS A 166 -5.00 4.77 16.31
C LYS A 166 -3.85 3.90 16.81
N ASP A 167 -3.59 2.77 16.15
CA ASP A 167 -2.64 1.75 16.60
C ASP A 167 -1.25 1.94 15.98
N PHE A 168 -1.02 3.01 15.19
CA PHE A 168 0.30 3.34 14.69
C PHE A 168 1.30 3.50 15.86
N PRO A 169 2.43 2.77 15.88
CA PRO A 169 3.33 2.74 17.02
C PRO A 169 4.29 3.95 17.00
N GLU A 170 3.75 5.17 16.98
CA GLU A 170 4.51 6.42 16.79
C GLU A 170 5.65 6.57 17.81
N ARG A 171 5.40 6.23 19.08
CA ARG A 171 6.42 6.33 20.14
C ARG A 171 7.59 5.38 19.92
N ASP A 172 7.30 4.19 19.39
CA ASP A 172 8.29 3.16 19.08
C ASP A 172 9.12 3.57 17.86
N LEU A 173 8.45 4.14 16.84
CA LEU A 173 9.07 4.56 15.58
C LEU A 173 9.71 5.95 15.60
N ARG A 174 9.55 6.74 16.67
CA ARG A 174 10.00 8.14 16.71
C ARG A 174 11.43 8.35 16.21
N LYS A 175 12.39 7.54 16.69
CA LYS A 175 13.79 7.66 16.26
C LYS A 175 14.01 7.26 14.81
N VAL A 176 13.27 6.27 14.32
CA VAL A 176 13.27 5.85 12.91
C VAL A 176 12.83 7.02 12.03
N ILE A 177 11.72 7.66 12.40
CA ILE A 177 11.15 8.82 11.70
C ILE A 177 12.13 10.00 11.71
N GLU A 178 12.70 10.33 12.87
CA GLU A 178 13.70 11.41 13.01
C GLU A 178 14.91 11.17 12.11
N LYS A 179 15.45 9.95 12.09
CA LYS A 179 16.60 9.60 11.25
C LYS A 179 16.27 9.62 9.77
N ALA A 180 15.11 9.08 9.37
CA ALA A 180 14.65 9.12 7.98
C ALA A 180 14.45 10.56 7.50
N ALA A 181 13.88 11.44 8.32
CA ALA A 181 13.69 12.86 8.02
C ALA A 181 15.02 13.61 7.82
N LEU A 182 16.10 13.16 8.47
CA LEU A 182 17.46 13.65 8.27
C LEU A 182 18.19 12.97 7.09
N GLN A 183 17.49 12.12 6.33
CA GLN A 183 18.05 11.28 5.26
C GLN A 183 19.16 10.32 5.74
N GLU A 184 19.21 10.05 7.04
CA GLU A 184 20.11 9.06 7.65
C GLU A 184 19.49 7.67 7.58
N TYR A 185 19.15 7.18 6.38
CA TYR A 185 18.32 5.97 6.23
C TYR A 185 18.96 4.70 6.82
N LYS A 186 20.28 4.54 6.73
CA LYS A 186 21.00 3.46 7.42
C LYS A 186 20.88 3.56 8.95
N GLY A 187 20.85 4.77 9.47
CA GLY A 187 20.56 5.03 10.88
C GLY A 187 19.12 4.69 11.24
N ALA A 188 18.17 5.03 10.37
CA ALA A 188 16.76 4.68 10.52
C ALA A 188 16.56 3.15 10.52
N ALA A 189 17.21 2.42 9.62
CA ALA A 189 17.20 0.96 9.55
C ALA A 189 17.63 0.32 10.88
N ARG A 190 18.74 0.79 11.45
CA ARG A 190 19.25 0.30 12.76
C ARG A 190 18.37 0.68 13.94
N GLU A 191 17.70 1.83 13.90
CA GLU A 191 16.72 2.18 14.92
C GLU A 191 15.45 1.34 14.78
N LEU A 192 15.06 0.97 13.56
CA LEU A 192 13.90 0.11 13.29
C LEU A 192 14.05 -1.27 13.91
N GLU A 193 15.22 -1.90 13.81
CA GLU A 193 15.48 -3.22 14.42
C GLU A 193 15.28 -3.23 15.94
N LYS A 194 15.38 -2.07 16.61
CA LYS A 194 15.23 -1.94 18.06
C LYS A 194 13.79 -1.74 18.52
N THR A 195 12.86 -1.59 17.57
CA THR A 195 11.45 -1.31 17.85
C THR A 195 10.75 -2.53 18.41
N GLN A 196 9.70 -2.31 19.20
CA GLN A 196 8.80 -3.38 19.63
C GLN A 196 8.15 -4.08 18.42
N PHE A 197 7.82 -3.31 17.37
CA PHE A 197 7.32 -3.86 16.11
C PHE A 197 8.23 -5.00 15.59
N CYS A 198 9.53 -4.76 15.50
CA CYS A 198 10.52 -5.75 15.04
C CYS A 198 10.95 -6.79 16.07
N SER A 199 10.60 -6.59 17.34
CA SER A 199 10.91 -7.57 18.40
C SER A 199 9.98 -8.79 18.38
N THR A 200 8.84 -8.70 17.69
CA THR A 200 7.86 -9.80 17.60
C THR A 200 8.27 -10.81 16.53
N SER A 201 8.05 -12.10 16.78
CA SER A 201 8.38 -13.16 15.82
C SER A 201 7.55 -13.07 14.53
N GLU A 202 6.34 -12.54 14.61
CA GLU A 202 5.41 -12.39 13.49
C GLU A 202 5.90 -11.36 12.47
N ASN A 203 6.55 -10.28 12.94
CA ASN A 203 7.03 -9.21 12.07
C ASN A 203 8.50 -9.37 11.67
N LYS A 204 9.20 -10.43 12.07
CA LYS A 204 10.64 -10.54 11.84
C LYS A 204 11.03 -10.44 10.36
N ASN A 205 10.42 -11.25 9.49
CA ASN A 205 10.71 -11.21 8.05
C ASN A 205 10.33 -9.86 7.42
N ARG A 206 9.21 -9.28 7.88
CA ARG A 206 8.74 -7.97 7.46
C ARG A 206 9.74 -6.87 7.84
N CYS A 207 10.32 -6.97 9.04
CA CYS A 207 11.35 -6.03 9.50
C CYS A 207 12.67 -6.16 8.75
N ASP A 208 13.09 -7.38 8.39
CA ASP A 208 14.27 -7.58 7.53
C ASP A 208 14.05 -6.87 6.16
N ASP A 209 12.85 -7.00 5.59
CA ASP A 209 12.50 -6.30 4.35
C ASP A 209 12.43 -4.77 4.51
N HIS A 210 11.90 -4.28 5.63
CA HIS A 210 11.88 -2.84 5.94
C HIS A 210 13.30 -2.29 6.10
N TYR A 211 14.17 -3.05 6.78
CA TYR A 211 15.58 -2.72 6.96
C TYR A 211 16.26 -2.56 5.61
N ASP A 212 16.09 -3.51 4.70
CA ASP A 212 16.69 -3.48 3.36
C ASP A 212 16.23 -2.26 2.55
N ARG A 213 14.94 -1.89 2.64
CA ARG A 213 14.42 -0.68 2.00
C ARG A 213 15.03 0.60 2.58
N PHE A 214 15.21 0.66 3.90
CA PHE A 214 15.92 1.79 4.52
C PHE A 214 17.41 1.81 4.19
N GLU A 215 18.11 0.67 4.10
CA GLU A 215 19.53 0.64 3.71
C GLU A 215 19.75 1.14 2.27
N GLN A 216 18.80 0.87 1.37
CA GLN A 216 18.78 1.44 0.01
C GLN A 216 18.49 2.94 0.03
N GLY A 217 17.61 3.37 0.92
CA GLY A 217 17.23 4.77 1.09
C GLY A 217 16.43 5.33 -0.09
N CYS A 218 16.50 6.65 -0.20
CA CYS A 218 16.16 7.41 -1.40
C CYS A 218 17.48 7.88 -2.04
#